data_AF-A0A4Y2J2M3-F1
#
_entry.id   AF-A0A4Y2J2M3-F1
#
_cell.length_a   1.000
_cell.length_b   1.000
_cell.length_c   1.000
_cell.angle_alpha   90.00
_cell.angle_beta   90.00
_cell.angle_gamma   90.00
#
_symmetry.space_group_name_H-M   'P 1'
#
loop_
_entity.id
_entity.type
_entity.pdbx_description
1 polymer ?
#
loop_
_entity_poly.entity_id
_entity_poly.type
_entity_poly.pdbx_seq_one_letter_code
_entity_poly.pdbx_strand_id
1 'polypeptide(L)'
;MDISVGRVFKALHDRDMLENTIFLFISDNGGEVDPIRGHGSNYPLRGNKMTYWEGGVHLPAVIWSPLLNLDTPRISHQLMHVSDWLPTLYTLIGRCRFLLESKKKKFEYKSSGLL
;
A
#
# COMPACT_ATOMS: atom_id res chain seq x y z
N MET A 1 2.21 -7.10 -15.62
CA MET A 1 2.37 -6.40 -14.34
C MET A 1 2.23 -7.35 -13.16
N ASP A 2 1.13 -8.09 -13.06
CA ASP A 2 0.86 -9.08 -12.00
C ASP A 2 2.05 -10.03 -11.69
N ILE A 3 2.57 -10.71 -12.72
CA ILE A 3 3.76 -11.59 -12.58
C ILE A 3 4.96 -10.87 -11.95
N SER A 4 5.20 -9.61 -12.31
CA SER A 4 6.31 -8.83 -11.77
C SER A 4 6.09 -8.49 -10.30
N VAL A 5 4.87 -8.14 -9.90
CA VAL A 5 4.50 -7.94 -8.49
C VAL A 5 4.71 -9.23 -7.70
N GLY A 6 4.25 -10.37 -8.24
CA GLY A 6 4.45 -11.69 -7.62
C GLY A 6 5.92 -12.06 -7.45
N ARG A 7 6.78 -11.72 -8.42
CA ARG A 7 8.25 -11.92 -8.31
C ARG A 7 8.88 -11.09 -7.21
N VAL A 8 8.49 -9.82 -7.06
CA VAL A 8 8.98 -8.96 -5.97
C VAL A 8 8.49 -9.48 -4.62
N PHE A 9 7.21 -9.82 -4.51
CA PHE A 9 6.64 -10.40 -3.30
C PHE A 9 7.38 -11.67 -2.89
N LYS A 10 7.59 -12.61 -3.84
CA LYS A 10 8.35 -13.84 -3.60
C LYS A 10 9.78 -13.56 -3.16
N ALA A 11 10.47 -12.61 -3.80
CA ALA A 11 11.85 -12.28 -3.45
C ALA A 11 11.99 -11.71 -2.03
N LEU A 12 11.00 -10.96 -1.54
CA LEU A 12 10.94 -10.47 -0.15
C LEU A 12 10.53 -11.57 0.83
N HIS A 13 9.60 -12.45 0.44
CA HIS A 13 9.23 -13.64 1.21
C HIS A 13 10.43 -14.54 1.47
N ASP A 14 11.16 -14.90 0.41
CA ASP A 14 12.32 -15.81 0.49
C ASP A 14 13.51 -15.25 1.29
N ARG A 15 13.42 -13.98 1.73
CA ARG A 15 14.42 -13.27 2.55
C ARG A 15 13.90 -12.86 3.93
N ASP A 16 12.72 -13.36 4.33
CA ASP A 16 12.07 -13.03 5.61
C ASP A 16 11.84 -11.51 5.79
N MET A 17 11.64 -10.77 4.69
CA MET A 17 11.46 -9.30 4.72
C MET A 17 9.99 -8.88 4.79
N LEU A 18 9.04 -9.80 4.61
CA LEU A 18 7.62 -9.47 4.53
C LEU A 18 7.03 -8.94 5.84
N GLU A 19 7.54 -9.38 6.99
CA GLU A 19 7.03 -8.99 8.32
C GLU A 19 7.04 -7.48 8.57
N ASN A 20 7.94 -6.75 7.93
CA ASN A 20 8.05 -5.30 8.03
C ASN A 20 7.96 -4.62 6.65
N THR A 21 7.14 -5.18 5.75
CA THR A 21 6.90 -4.62 4.42
C THR A 21 5.44 -4.19 4.27
N ILE A 22 5.23 -3.04 3.64
CA ILE A 22 3.92 -2.60 3.16
C ILE A 22 3.93 -2.65 1.64
N PHE A 23 3.03 -3.43 1.06
CA PHE A 23 2.72 -3.38 -0.37
C PHE A 23 1.55 -2.45 -0.60
N LEU A 24 1.78 -1.40 -1.40
CA LEU A 24 0.76 -0.50 -1.90
C LEU A 24 0.70 -0.65 -3.42
N PHE A 25 -0.44 -1.13 -3.91
CA PHE A 25 -0.73 -1.23 -5.33
C PHE A 25 -1.82 -0.23 -5.69
N ILE A 26 -1.51 0.73 -6.56
CA ILE A 26 -2.41 1.79 -7.02
C ILE A 26 -2.18 2.06 -8.50
N SER A 27 -3.18 2.66 -9.14
CA SER A 27 -3.03 3.27 -10.47
C SER A 27 -2.94 4.79 -10.36
N ASP A 28 -2.46 5.47 -11.40
CA ASP A 28 -2.33 6.93 -11.50
C ASP A 28 -3.52 7.61 -12.19
N ASN A 29 -4.24 6.89 -13.06
CA ASN A 29 -5.46 7.33 -13.72
C ASN A 29 -6.26 6.14 -14.25
N GLY A 30 -7.47 6.42 -14.71
CA GLY A 30 -8.32 5.45 -15.39
C GLY A 30 -7.63 4.79 -16.58
N GLY A 31 -8.04 3.57 -16.91
CA GLY A 31 -7.53 2.88 -18.08
C GLY A 31 -7.88 3.63 -19.36
N GLU A 32 -6.97 3.61 -20.34
CA GLU A 32 -7.20 4.08 -21.72
C GLU A 32 -8.09 3.05 -22.45
N VAL A 33 -9.36 3.40 -22.67
CA VAL A 33 -10.36 2.53 -23.31
C VAL A 33 -10.50 2.76 -24.82
N ASP A 34 -9.82 3.78 -25.38
CA ASP A 34 -9.77 3.98 -26.83
C ASP A 34 -8.90 2.89 -27.47
N PRO A 35 -9.45 2.01 -28.34
CA PRO A 35 -8.74 0.84 -28.86
C PRO A 35 -7.54 1.17 -29.75
N ILE A 36 -7.38 2.42 -30.19
CA ILE A 36 -6.20 2.88 -30.93
C ILE A 36 -5.07 3.22 -29.94
N ARG A 37 -5.41 3.72 -28.75
CA ARG A 37 -4.46 4.19 -27.72
C ARG A 37 -4.24 3.19 -26.58
N GLY A 38 -5.18 2.28 -26.34
CA GLY A 38 -5.15 1.34 -25.23
C GLY A 38 -6.34 0.38 -25.21
N HIS A 39 -6.21 -0.67 -24.39
CA HIS A 39 -7.24 -1.69 -24.23
C HIS A 39 -7.61 -1.88 -22.75
N GLY A 40 -7.62 -0.78 -22.00
CA GLY A 40 -8.08 -0.75 -20.61
C GLY A 40 -9.58 -0.99 -20.50
N SER A 41 -10.04 -1.23 -19.27
CA SER A 41 -11.46 -1.31 -18.95
C SER A 41 -11.71 -0.56 -17.66
N ASN A 42 -12.68 0.36 -17.70
CA ASN A 42 -13.16 1.09 -16.53
C ASN A 42 -14.57 0.65 -16.11
N TYR A 43 -15.12 -0.41 -16.73
CA TYR A 43 -16.48 -0.87 -16.42
C TYR A 43 -16.62 -1.20 -14.91
N PRO A 44 -17.72 -0.80 -14.25
CA PRO A 44 -18.93 -0.16 -14.79
C PRO A 44 -18.90 1.37 -14.82
N LEU A 45 -17.75 1.98 -14.55
CA LEU A 45 -17.61 3.42 -14.36
C LEU A 45 -17.54 4.15 -15.72
N ARG A 46 -18.25 5.29 -15.80
CA ARG A 46 -18.24 6.15 -16.98
C ARG A 46 -16.88 6.81 -17.12
N GLY A 47 -16.31 6.85 -18.33
CA GLY A 47 -15.15 7.68 -18.64
C GLY A 47 -13.89 6.91 -18.98
N ASN A 48 -12.83 7.68 -19.21
CA ASN A 48 -11.54 7.24 -19.71
C ASN A 48 -10.42 8.04 -19.02
N LYS A 49 -9.17 7.62 -19.23
CA LYS A 49 -8.01 8.50 -19.04
C LYS A 49 -8.27 9.89 -19.65
N MET A 50 -7.77 10.94 -18.99
CA MET A 50 -7.99 12.35 -19.36
C MET A 50 -9.44 12.86 -19.24
N THR A 51 -10.30 12.17 -18.48
CA THR A 51 -11.66 12.65 -18.22
C THR A 51 -11.92 12.80 -16.72
N TYR A 52 -12.85 13.67 -16.35
CA TYR A 52 -13.26 13.89 -14.95
C TYR A 52 -14.36 12.92 -14.48
N TRP A 53 -14.78 11.99 -15.32
CA TRP A 53 -15.77 10.98 -14.93
C TRP A 53 -15.09 9.90 -14.08
N GLU A 54 -15.88 9.17 -13.27
CA GLU A 54 -15.40 8.12 -12.35
C GLU A 54 -14.37 7.18 -12.99
N GLY A 55 -14.60 6.72 -14.22
CA GLY A 55 -13.68 5.83 -14.93
C GLY A 55 -12.31 6.43 -15.23
N GLY A 56 -12.14 7.75 -15.14
CA GLY A 56 -10.85 8.45 -15.27
C GLY A 56 -10.11 8.67 -13.94
N VAL A 57 -10.80 8.64 -12.80
CA VAL A 57 -10.27 9.09 -11.49
C VAL A 57 -10.49 8.12 -10.32
N HIS A 58 -11.40 7.16 -10.45
CA HIS A 58 -11.69 6.13 -9.46
C HIS A 58 -10.90 4.87 -9.81
N LEU A 59 -9.91 4.57 -8.99
CA LEU A 59 -8.83 3.63 -9.33
C LEU A 59 -8.79 2.44 -8.37
N PRO A 60 -8.29 1.28 -8.82
CA PRO A 60 -7.98 0.20 -7.90
C PRO A 60 -6.86 0.64 -6.93
N ALA A 61 -7.09 0.42 -5.65
CA ALA A 61 -6.10 0.59 -4.60
C ALA A 61 -6.16 -0.62 -3.66
N VAL A 62 -5.01 -1.26 -3.44
CA VAL A 62 -4.86 -2.40 -2.52
C VAL A 62 -3.67 -2.13 -1.63
N ILE A 63 -3.87 -2.30 -0.33
CA ILE A 63 -2.81 -2.29 0.67
C ILE A 63 -2.72 -3.67 1.30
N TRP A 64 -1.49 -4.18 1.43
CA TRP A 64 -1.20 -5.42 2.11
C TRP A 64 0.00 -5.24 3.03
N SER A 65 -0.11 -5.72 4.27
CA SER A 65 1.02 -5.84 5.19
C SER A 65 0.59 -6.65 6.42
N PRO A 66 1.46 -7.52 6.97
CA PRO A 66 1.26 -8.12 8.30
C PRO A 66 1.08 -7.05 9.39
N LEU A 67 1.68 -5.86 9.21
CA LEU A 67 1.61 -4.75 10.18
C LEU A 67 0.21 -4.13 10.33
N LEU A 68 -0.70 -4.40 9.39
CA LEU A 68 -2.10 -3.96 9.53
C LEU A 68 -2.82 -4.73 10.64
N ASN A 69 -2.28 -5.88 11.08
CA ASN A 69 -2.82 -6.72 12.15
C ASN A 69 -4.31 -6.98 11.99
N LEU A 70 -4.71 -7.37 10.78
CA LEU A 70 -6.08 -7.70 10.43
C LEU A 70 -6.27 -9.21 10.53
N ASP A 71 -7.26 -9.64 11.32
CA ASP A 71 -7.62 -11.06 11.41
C ASP A 71 -8.27 -11.58 10.11
N THR A 72 -8.89 -10.67 9.35
CA THR A 72 -9.55 -10.98 8.07
C THR A 72 -9.37 -9.84 7.06
N PRO A 73 -9.38 -10.13 5.75
CA PRO A 73 -9.39 -9.10 4.72
C PRO A 73 -10.62 -8.19 4.87
N ARG A 74 -10.45 -6.89 4.63
CA ARG A 74 -11.54 -5.91 4.69
C ARG A 74 -11.56 -5.03 3.45
N ILE A 75 -12.76 -4.53 3.14
CA ILE A 75 -12.97 -3.47 2.16
C ILE A 75 -13.17 -2.16 2.93
N SER A 76 -12.54 -1.08 2.49
CA SER A 76 -12.83 0.27 2.97
C SER A 76 -13.66 0.99 1.92
N HIS A 77 -14.81 1.53 2.34
CA HIS A 77 -15.67 2.38 1.51
C HIS A 77 -15.43 3.88 1.79
N GLN A 78 -14.38 4.21 2.54
CA GLN A 78 -14.02 5.60 2.79
C GLN A 78 -13.47 6.25 1.52
N LEU A 79 -13.80 7.52 1.32
CA LEU A 79 -13.19 8.31 0.25
C LEU A 79 -11.72 8.57 0.58
N MET A 80 -10.90 8.50 -0.46
CA MET A 80 -9.46 8.72 -0.40
C MET A 80 -9.02 9.42 -1.68
N HIS A 81 -8.05 10.33 -1.56
CA HIS A 81 -7.35 10.93 -2.69
C HIS A 81 -5.87 10.53 -2.71
N VAL A 82 -5.24 10.56 -3.89
CA VAL A 82 -3.82 10.19 -4.05
C VAL A 82 -2.87 11.01 -3.15
N SER A 83 -3.26 12.26 -2.83
CA SER A 83 -2.52 13.13 -1.92
C SER A 83 -2.45 12.60 -0.48
N ASP A 84 -3.36 11.72 -0.08
CA ASP A 84 -3.44 11.19 1.28
C ASP A 84 -2.34 10.17 1.55
N TRP A 85 -1.73 9.59 0.50
CA TRP A 85 -0.63 8.63 0.65
C TRP A 85 0.58 9.25 1.34
N LEU A 86 0.96 10.48 0.98
CA LEU A 86 2.13 11.12 1.57
C LEU A 86 2.02 11.30 3.10
N PRO A 87 1.00 11.97 3.65
CA PRO A 87 0.86 12.10 5.10
C PRO A 87 0.59 10.76 5.80
N THR A 88 -0.06 9.80 5.13
CA THR A 88 -0.28 8.45 5.68
C THR A 88 1.05 7.71 5.86
N LEU A 89 1.87 7.64 4.81
CA LEU A 89 3.18 6.99 4.84
C LEU A 89 4.15 7.71 5.78
N TYR A 90 4.12 9.04 5.81
CA TYR A 90 4.92 9.83 6.75
C TYR A 90 4.57 9.50 8.21
N THR A 91 3.28 9.40 8.52
CA THR A 91 2.80 9.01 9.86
C THR A 91 3.23 7.59 10.22
N LEU A 92 3.21 6.65 9.27
CA LEU A 92 3.66 5.28 9.48
C LEU A 92 5.16 5.21 9.78
N ILE A 93 5.99 5.94 9.02
CA ILE A 93 7.44 6.01 9.27
C ILE A 93 7.74 6.71 10.61
N GLY A 94 7.02 7.80 10.92
CA GLY A 94 7.14 8.51 12.19
C GLY A 94 6.76 7.65 13.40
N ARG A 95 5.68 6.87 13.30
CA ARG A 95 5.32 5.85 14.30
C ARG A 95 6.36 4.73 14.38
N CYS A 96 6.90 4.27 13.25
CA CYS A 96 7.97 3.27 13.25
C CYS A 96 9.22 3.78 13.97
N ARG A 97 9.60 5.05 13.80
CA ARG A 97 10.71 5.66 14.56
C ARG A 97 10.45 5.62 16.07
N PHE A 98 9.27 6.04 16.52
CA PHE A 98 8.89 6.00 17.93
C PHE A 98 8.85 4.56 18.50
N LEU A 99 8.33 3.59 17.73
CA LEU A 99 8.29 2.18 18.14
C LEU A 99 9.69 1.55 18.19
N LEU A 100 10.58 1.89 17.25
CA LEU A 100 11.97 1.43 17.26
C LEU A 100 12.74 2.01 18.45
N GLU A 101 12.57 3.30 18.75
CA GLU A 101 13.15 3.93 19.95
C GLU A 101 12.61 3.29 21.24
N SER A 102 11.31 3.00 21.28
CA SER A 102 10.68 2.33 22.43
C SER A 102 11.17 0.88 22.60
N LYS A 103 11.35 0.13 21.50
CA LYS A 103 11.93 -1.22 21.53
C LYS A 103 13.41 -1.20 21.94
N LYS A 104 14.21 -0.23 21.45
CA LYS A 104 15.60 -0.03 21.87
C LYS A 104 15.70 0.26 23.36
N LYS A 105 14.91 1.19 23.90
CA LYS A 105 14.84 1.48 25.34
C LYS A 105 14.46 0.26 26.17
N LYS A 106 13.50 -0.55 25.69
CA LYS A 106 13.09 -1.80 26.38
C LYS A 106 14.17 -2.88 26.34
N PHE A 107 15.00 -2.90 25.29
CA PHE A 107 16.15 -3.80 25.18
C PHE A 107 17.31 -3.35 26.08
N GLU A 108 17.60 -2.05 26.12
CA GLU A 108 18.59 -1.44 27.03
C GLU A 108 18.24 -1.73 28.50
N TYR A 109 16.98 -1.57 28.89
CA TYR A 109 16.51 -1.86 30.25
C TYR A 109 16.66 -3.34 30.64
N LYS A 110 16.51 -4.25 29.68
CA LYS A 110 16.75 -5.69 29.90
C LYS A 110 18.23 -6.03 29.96
N SER A 111 19.10 -5.30 29.25
CA SER A 111 20.55 -5.49 29.30
C SER A 111 21.23 -4.81 30.50
N SER A 112 20.59 -3.80 31.11
CA SER A 112 21.07 -3.15 32.34
C SER A 112 20.60 -3.86 33.62
N GLY A 113 19.78 -4.92 33.51
CA GLY A 113 19.39 -5.79 34.62
C GLY A 113 20.48 -6.80 34.98
N LEU A 114 21.61 -6.29 35.47
CA LEU A 114 22.57 -7.05 36.29
C LEU A 114 22.22 -6.75 37.76
N LEU A 115 21.69 -7.77 38.45
CA LEU A 115 21.40 -7.87 39.89
C LEU A 115 20.38 -6.88 40.48
#